data_AF-A0A3D2CAD9-F1
#
_entry.id   AF-A0A3D2CAD9-F1
#
_cell.length_a   1.000
_cell.length_b   1.000
_cell.length_c   1.000
_cell.angle_alpha   90.00
_cell.angle_beta   90.00
_cell.angle_gamma   90.00
#
_symmetry.space_group_name_H-M   'P 1'
#
loop_
_entity.id
_entity.type
_entity.pdbx_description
1 polymer ?
#
loop_
_entity_poly.entity_id
_entity_poly.type
_entity_poly.pdbx_seq_one_letter_code
_entity_poly.pdbx_strand_id
1 'polypeptide(L)'
;MFEKIQYWRIVRHPTGWFQATLPARRCILNRTSFPYALVAATALTSVACASEDYTKLYHTEALAPGWSWDDVRSMDNMGPVLVDDGLNVVVYSERAERIELLLFDDPESELPTWQAEMVQDPDGGPLWSLYVEGVGLGQHYGYIAWGPNWPYDSDWFPGSTIGYLTDVDRYGNRFNPNKLLFDPWGKAIHRDHDWFAGSTASGPGRHQSTWRAASKTVVVEMDYAWSDQENEWRNARANNTLEGHDWTDLVVYEVHPKGFTRNPASGVEWPGTWRGIGEKAAYLQDLGITAVELLPIHEKPLDGGYWGYNNLNFFAPEHSFSASYQATGRVDDVLDEFRWMVDQLHQHDIEVIIDVVYNHTGEGGLWRERLYFENWDQAYEVNFDPKETAGLYSYRGLDNAAWYALPP
;
A
#
# COMPACT_ATOMS: atom_id res chain seq x y z
N MET A 1 -12.59 34.53 -17.37
CA MET A 1 -13.91 34.31 -16.74
C MET A 1 -14.08 32.80 -16.68
N PHE A 2 -13.49 32.18 -15.66
CA PHE A 2 -13.57 30.75 -15.36
C PHE A 2 -13.56 30.68 -13.82
N GLU A 3 -14.73 30.44 -13.23
CA GLU A 3 -14.88 30.22 -11.79
C GLU A 3 -14.45 28.80 -11.47
N LYS A 4 -13.43 28.65 -10.63
CA LYS A 4 -13.13 27.41 -9.92
C LYS A 4 -14.04 27.38 -8.69
N ILE A 5 -15.04 26.50 -8.70
CA ILE A 5 -15.85 26.19 -7.52
C ILE A 5 -15.11 25.12 -6.74
N GLN A 6 -14.52 25.49 -5.59
CA GLN A 6 -14.05 24.53 -4.58
C GLN A 6 -15.22 24.23 -3.63
N TYR A 7 -15.66 22.97 -3.58
CA TYR A 7 -16.53 22.51 -2.52
C TYR A 7 -15.68 22.10 -1.32
N TRP A 8 -15.67 22.94 -0.28
CA TRP A 8 -15.25 22.55 1.06
C TRP A 8 -16.50 22.08 1.82
N ARG A 9 -16.59 20.78 2.13
CA ARG A 9 -17.62 20.27 3.03
C ARG A 9 -17.12 20.47 4.47
N ILE A 10 -17.65 21.50 5.12
CA ILE A 10 -17.43 21.77 6.54
C ILE A 10 -18.27 20.76 7.33
N VAL A 11 -17.62 19.80 7.99
CA VAL A 11 -18.25 19.02 9.05
C VAL A 11 -18.14 19.84 10.35
N ARG A 12 -19.28 20.32 10.87
CA ARG A 12 -19.35 20.90 12.21
C ARG A 12 -19.57 19.77 13.22
N HIS A 13 -18.63 19.58 14.15
CA HIS A 13 -18.93 18.86 15.39
C HIS A 13 -19.06 19.82 16.58
N PRO A 14 -20.12 19.68 17.39
CA PRO A 14 -20.30 20.42 18.63
C PRO A 14 -19.78 19.58 19.80
N THR A 15 -18.82 20.16 20.54
CA THR A 15 -18.40 19.92 21.94
C THR A 15 -16.88 19.85 21.99
N GLY A 16 -16.27 20.83 22.66
CA GLY A 16 -14.82 20.98 22.72
C GLY A 16 -14.24 20.41 23.99
N TRP A 17 -12.95 20.11 23.97
CA TRP A 17 -12.01 20.23 25.10
C TRP A 17 -10.59 20.52 24.58
N PHE A 18 -9.75 20.93 25.51
CA PHE A 18 -8.57 21.78 25.37
C PHE A 18 -7.34 21.11 24.73
N GLN A 19 -6.67 21.87 23.85
CA GLN A 19 -5.32 21.58 23.35
C GLN A 19 -4.29 22.12 24.37
N ALA A 20 -3.49 21.25 24.98
CA ALA A 20 -2.33 21.65 25.77
C ALA A 20 -1.10 21.64 24.86
N THR A 21 -0.58 22.81 24.51
CA THR A 21 0.59 23.00 23.65
C THR A 21 1.82 23.38 24.48
N LEU A 22 2.96 22.74 24.22
CA LEU A 22 4.27 23.16 24.74
C LEU A 22 5.23 23.36 23.56
N PRO A 23 5.86 24.54 23.40
CA PRO A 23 6.87 24.74 22.38
C PRO A 23 8.24 24.23 22.85
N ALA A 24 8.86 23.33 22.09
CA ALA A 24 10.27 23.00 22.22
C ALA A 24 11.08 23.66 21.09
N ARG A 25 12.12 24.43 21.43
CA ARG A 25 13.06 25.04 20.48
C ARG A 25 14.38 24.28 20.45
N ARG A 26 14.87 23.91 19.26
CA ARG A 26 16.31 23.77 18.97
C ARG A 26 16.60 24.19 17.53
N CYS A 27 17.21 25.37 17.36
CA CYS A 27 17.91 25.75 16.14
C CYS A 27 19.41 25.51 16.33
N ILE A 28 20.04 24.74 15.44
CA ILE A 28 21.50 24.66 15.33
C ILE A 28 21.94 25.77 14.36
N LEU A 29 22.75 26.72 14.86
CA LEU A 29 23.37 27.79 14.07
C LEU A 29 24.67 27.26 13.43
N ASN A 30 24.75 27.26 12.10
CA ASN A 30 26.05 27.22 11.41
C ASN A 30 26.48 28.64 11.04
N ARG A 31 27.64 29.06 11.57
CA ARG A 31 28.32 30.31 11.23
C ARG A 31 29.18 30.09 9.99
N THR A 32 28.96 30.87 8.94
CA THR A 32 30.03 31.21 7.98
C THR A 32 29.93 32.68 7.57
N SER A 33 31.08 33.33 7.63
CA SER A 33 31.35 34.76 7.48
C SER A 33 31.29 35.25 6.03
N PHE A 34 30.75 36.44 5.82
CA PHE A 34 30.91 37.29 4.61
C PHE A 34 32.10 38.26 4.81
N PRO A 35 32.74 38.85 3.76
CA PRO A 35 32.06 39.79 2.83
C PRO A 35 32.57 39.84 1.38
N TYR A 36 31.74 40.34 0.45
CA TYR A 36 31.99 41.49 -0.45
C TYR A 36 30.71 41.85 -1.24
N ALA A 37 30.68 43.08 -1.74
CA ALA A 37 29.49 43.89 -1.98
C ALA A 37 28.84 43.81 -3.38
N LEU A 38 27.55 44.17 -3.38
CA LEU A 38 26.85 45.09 -4.30
C LEU A 38 26.08 44.56 -5.56
N VAL A 39 24.77 44.85 -5.53
CA VAL A 39 23.84 45.31 -6.61
C VAL A 39 22.78 44.35 -7.19
N ALA A 40 21.52 44.75 -6.90
CA ALA A 40 20.30 44.78 -7.73
C ALA A 40 19.25 43.66 -7.70
N ALA A 41 18.02 44.17 -7.85
CA ALA A 41 16.75 43.57 -8.21
C ALA A 41 15.92 42.94 -7.07
N THR A 42 15.02 43.78 -6.54
CA THR A 42 13.76 43.40 -5.91
C THR A 42 12.97 42.43 -6.78
N ALA A 43 12.93 41.17 -6.39
CA ALA A 43 11.87 40.23 -6.70
C ALA A 43 11.45 39.57 -5.38
N LEU A 44 10.41 40.12 -4.75
CA LEU A 44 9.69 39.47 -3.65
C LEU A 44 8.98 38.24 -4.23
N THR A 45 9.70 37.12 -4.29
CA THR A 45 9.09 35.80 -4.35
C THR A 45 8.81 35.40 -2.91
N SER A 46 7.54 35.38 -2.54
CA SER A 46 7.09 34.82 -1.29
C SER A 46 7.33 33.31 -1.37
N VAL A 47 8.50 32.87 -0.90
CA VAL A 47 8.69 31.50 -0.47
C VAL A 47 7.84 31.33 0.78
N ALA A 48 6.64 30.78 0.61
CA ALA A 48 5.85 30.30 1.72
C ALA A 48 6.53 29.04 2.26
N CYS A 49 7.52 29.21 3.13
CA CYS A 49 7.89 28.15 4.05
C CYS A 49 6.68 27.93 4.97
N ALA A 50 6.12 26.72 4.98
CA ALA A 50 5.15 26.32 5.99
C ALA A 50 5.79 26.60 7.36
N SER A 51 5.15 27.45 8.15
CA SER A 51 5.75 28.10 9.32
C SER A 51 5.28 27.51 10.64
N GLU A 52 5.03 26.20 10.73
CA GLU A 52 4.72 25.54 12.00
C GLU A 52 5.27 24.09 12.00
N ASP A 53 6.45 23.88 12.58
CA ASP A 53 6.88 22.56 13.06
C ASP A 53 6.08 22.26 14.34
N TYR A 54 4.90 21.66 14.21
CA TYR A 54 4.16 21.14 15.34
C TYR A 54 4.40 19.63 15.45
N THR A 55 4.84 19.16 16.61
CA THR A 55 4.80 17.73 16.92
C THR A 55 3.34 17.34 17.12
N LYS A 56 2.76 16.56 16.20
CA LYS A 56 1.49 15.89 16.46
C LYS A 56 1.73 14.87 17.57
N LEU A 57 1.19 15.15 18.75
CA LEU A 57 1.13 14.18 19.84
C LEU A 57 -0.13 13.36 19.63
N TYR A 58 0.04 12.17 19.07
CA TYR A 58 -1.02 11.20 18.99
C TYR A 58 -1.12 10.45 20.33
N HIS A 59 -2.33 10.27 20.83
CA HIS A 59 -2.59 9.28 21.87
C HIS A 59 -2.54 7.90 21.22
N THR A 60 -1.89 6.94 21.88
CA THR A 60 -1.71 5.60 21.36
C THR A 60 -2.00 4.55 22.41
N GLU A 61 -2.62 3.47 21.98
CA GLU A 61 -2.87 2.28 22.79
C GLU A 61 -2.53 1.03 21.97
N ALA A 62 -2.40 -0.12 22.63
CA ALA A 62 -2.14 -1.39 21.92
C ALA A 62 -3.29 -1.76 20.97
N LEU A 63 -4.52 -1.43 21.35
CA LEU A 63 -5.76 -1.82 20.69
C LEU A 63 -6.74 -0.64 20.66
N ALA A 64 -7.67 -0.68 19.72
CA ALA A 64 -8.76 0.27 19.66
C ALA A 64 -9.63 0.23 20.94
N PRO A 65 -10.32 1.33 21.27
CA PRO A 65 -11.28 1.33 22.36
C PRO A 65 -12.30 0.20 22.22
N GLY A 66 -12.45 -0.59 23.28
CA GLY A 66 -13.40 -1.70 23.33
C GLY A 66 -12.93 -3.01 22.67
N TRP A 67 -11.76 -3.03 22.03
CA TRP A 67 -11.17 -4.26 21.50
C TRP A 67 -10.41 -5.04 22.58
N SER A 68 -10.33 -6.35 22.35
CA SER A 68 -9.49 -7.29 23.09
C SER A 68 -8.52 -7.99 22.15
N TRP A 69 -7.49 -8.63 22.71
CA TRP A 69 -6.58 -9.44 21.89
C TRP A 69 -7.26 -10.64 21.24
N ASP A 70 -8.37 -11.13 21.77
CA ASP A 70 -9.16 -12.20 21.12
C ASP A 70 -9.81 -11.71 19.82
N ASP A 71 -10.22 -10.43 19.75
CA ASP A 71 -10.75 -9.82 18.52
C ASP A 71 -9.68 -9.64 17.44
N VAL A 72 -8.43 -9.44 17.85
CA VAL A 72 -7.27 -9.36 16.94
C VAL A 72 -6.85 -10.77 16.49
N ARG A 73 -6.89 -11.76 17.38
CA ARG A 73 -6.55 -13.16 17.09
C ARG A 73 -7.54 -13.85 16.16
N SER A 74 -8.76 -13.34 16.00
CA SER A 74 -9.68 -13.84 14.97
C SER A 74 -9.18 -13.56 13.55
N MET A 75 -8.26 -12.60 13.40
CA MET A 75 -7.74 -12.12 12.11
C MET A 75 -8.80 -11.49 11.19
N ASP A 76 -9.99 -11.18 11.70
CA ASP A 76 -11.02 -10.47 10.93
C ASP A 76 -10.69 -8.98 10.77
N ASN A 77 -9.84 -8.44 11.65
CA ASN A 77 -9.50 -7.02 11.76
C ASN A 77 -8.03 -6.73 11.43
N MET A 78 -7.48 -7.42 10.42
CA MET A 78 -6.11 -7.22 9.97
C MET A 78 -5.95 -5.94 9.14
N GLY A 79 -4.74 -5.38 9.14
CA GLY A 79 -4.41 -4.15 8.42
C GLY A 79 -5.03 -2.90 9.07
N PRO A 80 -5.30 -1.85 8.28
CA PRO A 80 -5.86 -0.60 8.78
C PRO A 80 -7.38 -0.72 8.97
N VAL A 81 -7.86 -0.47 10.18
CA VAL A 81 -9.28 -0.41 10.54
C VAL A 81 -9.55 0.91 11.26
N LEU A 82 -10.44 1.72 10.71
CA LEU A 82 -10.93 2.92 11.39
C LEU A 82 -11.93 2.50 12.48
N VAL A 83 -11.67 2.93 13.71
CA VAL A 83 -12.50 2.63 14.88
C VAL A 83 -12.63 3.90 15.70
N ASP A 84 -13.87 4.29 16.00
CA ASP A 84 -14.21 5.54 16.66
C ASP A 84 -13.55 6.76 16.00
N ASP A 85 -12.66 7.45 16.71
CA ASP A 85 -11.98 8.67 16.26
C ASP A 85 -10.53 8.40 15.80
N GLY A 86 -10.15 7.13 15.55
CA GLY A 86 -8.77 6.77 15.23
C GLY A 86 -8.61 5.56 14.31
N LEU A 87 -7.35 5.15 14.16
CA LEU A 87 -6.93 4.04 13.32
C LEU A 87 -6.31 2.95 14.20
N ASN A 88 -6.87 1.74 14.16
CA ASN A 88 -6.18 0.55 14.62
C ASN A 88 -5.52 -0.15 13.45
N VAL A 89 -4.24 -0.50 13.62
CA VAL A 89 -3.48 -1.20 12.60
C VAL A 89 -2.96 -2.52 13.17
N VAL A 90 -3.24 -3.63 12.49
CA VAL A 90 -2.75 -4.96 12.89
C VAL A 90 -1.91 -5.58 11.77
N VAL A 91 -0.72 -6.07 12.09
CA VAL A 91 0.17 -6.76 11.15
C VAL A 91 0.71 -8.06 11.75
N TYR A 92 0.94 -9.05 10.90
CA TYR A 92 1.53 -10.33 11.28
C TYR A 92 3.07 -10.28 11.14
N SER A 93 3.76 -10.70 12.18
CA SER A 93 5.17 -11.10 12.17
C SER A 93 5.47 -11.99 13.38
N GLU A 94 5.86 -13.23 13.12
CA GLU A 94 6.34 -14.21 14.11
C GLU A 94 7.80 -13.96 14.54
N ARG A 95 8.66 -13.39 13.69
CA ARG A 95 10.10 -13.25 13.95
C ARG A 95 10.55 -11.82 14.20
N ALA A 96 9.71 -10.82 14.01
CA ALA A 96 10.09 -9.46 14.38
C ALA A 96 10.40 -9.41 15.87
N GLU A 97 11.45 -8.67 16.20
CA GLU A 97 11.79 -8.30 17.58
C GLU A 97 11.24 -6.93 17.93
N ARG A 98 10.92 -6.12 16.91
CA ARG A 98 10.32 -4.79 17.01
C ARG A 98 9.70 -4.41 15.67
N ILE A 99 8.50 -3.82 15.70
CA ILE A 99 7.88 -3.17 14.54
C ILE A 99 7.53 -1.74 14.94
N GLU A 100 7.84 -0.78 14.08
CA GLU A 100 7.38 0.59 14.22
C GLU A 100 6.42 0.96 13.08
N LEU A 101 5.32 1.62 13.43
CA LEU A 101 4.40 2.27 12.50
C LEU A 101 4.91 3.67 12.21
N LEU A 102 5.00 4.03 10.93
CA LEU A 102 5.44 5.34 10.45
C LEU A 102 4.30 6.03 9.71
N LEU A 103 3.97 7.27 10.10
CA LEU A 103 2.95 8.11 9.48
C LEU A 103 3.59 9.26 8.70
N PHE A 104 3.07 9.54 7.51
CA PHE A 104 3.56 10.58 6.60
C PHE A 104 2.44 11.55 6.22
N ASP A 105 2.59 12.83 6.56
CA ASP A 105 1.73 13.90 6.02
C ASP A 105 2.10 14.20 4.55
N ASP A 106 3.39 14.13 4.23
CA ASP A 106 3.92 14.19 2.88
C ASP A 106 4.56 12.83 2.53
N PRO A 107 3.97 12.03 1.62
CA PRO A 107 4.50 10.73 1.25
C PRO A 107 5.86 10.81 0.53
N GLU A 108 6.29 11.99 0.07
CA GLU A 108 7.57 12.20 -0.59
C GLU A 108 8.68 12.66 0.37
N SER A 109 8.39 12.77 1.67
CA SER A 109 9.37 13.15 2.69
C SER A 109 10.35 12.02 3.04
N GLU A 110 11.59 12.39 3.38
CA GLU A 110 12.64 11.45 3.81
C GLU A 110 12.39 10.84 5.19
N LEU A 111 11.62 11.53 6.02
CA LEU A 111 11.30 11.13 7.38
C LEU A 111 9.78 11.16 7.58
N PRO A 112 9.25 10.29 8.46
CA PRO A 112 7.86 10.34 8.84
C PRO A 112 7.57 11.59 9.66
N THR A 113 6.32 12.03 9.63
CA THR A 113 5.81 13.07 10.54
C THR A 113 5.70 12.53 11.97
N TRP A 114 5.47 11.22 12.10
CA TRP A 114 5.35 10.55 13.39
C TRP A 114 5.70 9.06 13.27
N GLN A 115 6.27 8.49 14.34
CA GLN A 115 6.55 7.07 14.43
C GLN A 115 6.31 6.55 15.85
N ALA A 116 5.89 5.30 15.99
CA ALA A 116 5.82 4.62 17.28
C ALA A 116 5.96 3.10 17.14
N GLU A 117 6.43 2.48 18.22
CA GLU A 117 6.50 1.03 18.36
C GLU A 117 5.11 0.42 18.48
N MET A 118 4.87 -0.65 17.74
CA MET A 118 3.66 -1.46 17.84
C MET A 118 3.78 -2.43 19.02
N VAL A 119 2.64 -2.78 19.61
CA VAL A 119 2.58 -3.73 20.73
C VAL A 119 2.37 -5.13 20.17
N GLN A 120 3.23 -6.08 20.53
CA GLN A 120 3.01 -7.49 20.22
C GLN A 120 1.94 -8.09 21.14
N ASP A 121 1.18 -9.06 20.63
CA ASP A 121 0.27 -9.89 21.42
C ASP A 121 0.96 -10.38 22.72
N PRO A 122 0.43 -10.02 23.90
CA PRO A 122 1.06 -10.30 25.19
C PRO A 122 1.17 -11.79 25.53
N ASP A 123 0.40 -12.66 24.87
CA ASP A 123 0.51 -14.11 25.01
C ASP A 123 1.63 -14.70 24.10
N GLY A 124 2.43 -13.84 23.47
CA GLY A 124 3.54 -14.22 22.60
C GLY A 124 3.10 -14.62 21.19
N GLY A 125 1.93 -14.16 20.76
CA GLY A 125 1.40 -14.37 19.41
C GLY A 125 2.17 -13.58 18.34
N PRO A 126 2.00 -13.93 17.05
CA PRO A 126 2.69 -13.28 15.94
C PRO A 126 2.01 -11.98 15.49
N LEU A 127 1.02 -11.48 16.24
CA LEU A 127 0.24 -10.31 15.85
C LEU A 127 0.77 -9.07 16.58
N TRP A 128 0.97 -8.01 15.82
CA TRP A 128 1.39 -6.70 16.30
C TRP A 128 0.26 -5.71 16.04
N SER A 129 -0.09 -4.92 17.04
CA SER A 129 -1.19 -3.96 16.96
C SER A 129 -0.79 -2.60 17.51
N LEU A 130 -1.37 -1.55 16.93
CA LEU A 130 -1.30 -0.20 17.46
C LEU A 130 -2.57 0.57 17.08
N TYR A 131 -3.19 1.19 18.07
CA TYR A 131 -4.23 2.19 17.89
C TYR A 131 -3.64 3.59 17.98
N VAL A 132 -4.02 4.46 17.04
CA VAL A 132 -3.60 5.86 16.98
C VAL A 132 -4.84 6.75 16.85
N GLU A 133 -5.15 7.50 17.89
CA GLU A 133 -6.29 8.42 17.92
C GLU A 133 -6.07 9.62 16.98
N GLY A 134 -7.09 10.07 16.26
CA GLY A 134 -7.03 11.24 15.37
C GLY A 134 -6.38 10.99 14.01
N VAL A 135 -6.03 9.74 13.70
CA VAL A 135 -5.62 9.30 12.36
C VAL A 135 -6.83 8.79 11.60
N GLY A 136 -6.99 9.23 10.34
CA GLY A 136 -8.15 8.93 9.51
C GLY A 136 -7.84 8.69 8.04
N LEU A 137 -8.88 8.79 7.21
CA LEU A 137 -8.82 8.60 5.76
C LEU A 137 -7.76 9.49 5.09
N GLY A 138 -7.07 8.94 4.10
CA GLY A 138 -6.01 9.58 3.33
C GLY A 138 -4.64 9.59 4.01
N GLN A 139 -4.54 9.11 5.26
CA GLN A 139 -3.25 8.99 5.94
C GLN A 139 -2.35 7.99 5.20
N HIS A 140 -1.12 8.43 4.89
CA HIS A 140 -0.09 7.54 4.35
C HIS A 140 0.71 6.94 5.49
N TYR A 141 0.96 5.63 5.43
CA TYR A 141 1.76 4.94 6.43
C TYR A 141 2.54 3.75 5.85
N GLY A 142 3.46 3.24 6.66
CA GLY A 142 4.15 1.97 6.46
C GLY A 142 4.82 1.51 7.74
N TYR A 143 5.55 0.40 7.66
CA TYR A 143 6.27 -0.20 8.77
C TYR A 143 7.77 -0.18 8.54
N ILE A 144 8.51 -0.23 9.64
CA ILE A 144 9.88 -0.74 9.67
C ILE A 144 9.96 -1.83 10.72
N ALA A 145 10.80 -2.84 10.47
CA ALA A 145 10.89 -4.00 11.34
C ALA A 145 12.35 -4.39 11.58
N TRP A 146 12.61 -4.83 12.81
CA TRP A 146 13.85 -5.46 13.25
C TRP A 146 13.58 -6.92 13.56
N GLY A 147 14.62 -7.75 13.48
CA GLY A 147 14.54 -9.15 13.86
C GLY A 147 15.91 -9.81 13.94
N PRO A 148 15.98 -11.14 14.02
CA PRO A 148 17.21 -11.86 14.40
C PRO A 148 18.45 -11.59 13.54
N ASN A 149 18.28 -11.21 12.27
CA ASN A 149 19.39 -10.87 11.38
C ASN A 149 19.86 -9.40 11.51
N TRP A 150 19.03 -8.55 12.12
CA TRP A 150 19.31 -7.15 12.39
C TRP A 150 18.54 -6.68 13.65
N PRO A 151 19.01 -7.02 14.86
CA PRO A 151 18.34 -6.65 16.11
C PRO A 151 18.23 -5.15 16.33
N TYR A 152 17.24 -4.75 17.14
CA TYR A 152 17.04 -3.35 17.51
C TYR A 152 18.19 -2.83 18.40
N ASP A 153 18.63 -1.61 18.11
CA ASP A 153 19.61 -0.86 18.88
C ASP A 153 19.11 0.59 19.01
N SER A 154 19.14 1.14 20.23
CA SER A 154 18.62 2.48 20.51
C SER A 154 19.41 3.61 19.85
N ASP A 155 20.66 3.36 19.46
CA ASP A 155 21.50 4.34 18.74
C ASP A 155 21.28 4.29 17.21
N TRP A 156 20.43 3.37 16.72
CA TRP A 156 20.10 3.26 15.31
C TRP A 156 19.40 4.52 14.79
N PHE A 157 19.75 4.92 13.56
CA PHE A 157 19.04 5.93 12.80
C PHE A 157 18.93 5.51 11.32
N PRO A 158 17.97 6.08 10.55
CA PRO A 158 17.77 5.72 9.15
C PRO A 158 19.02 6.02 8.33
N GLY A 159 19.47 5.05 7.56
CA GLY A 159 20.74 5.15 6.83
C GLY A 159 21.91 4.41 7.49
N SER A 160 21.77 4.00 8.76
CA SER A 160 22.85 3.38 9.53
C SER A 160 22.87 1.85 9.39
N THR A 161 23.99 1.25 9.81
CA THR A 161 24.17 -0.22 9.91
C THR A 161 24.28 -0.69 11.36
N ILE A 162 23.87 0.14 12.31
CA ILE A 162 23.89 -0.20 13.74
C ILE A 162 22.93 -1.38 13.97
N GLY A 163 23.36 -2.37 14.73
CA GLY A 163 22.61 -3.62 14.96
C GLY A 163 22.68 -4.65 13.82
N TYR A 164 23.25 -4.33 12.65
CA TYR A 164 23.31 -5.26 11.52
C TYR A 164 24.18 -6.48 11.82
N LEU A 165 23.67 -7.70 11.57
CA LEU A 165 24.43 -8.94 11.66
C LEU A 165 24.61 -9.61 10.29
N THR A 166 23.52 -9.84 9.56
CA THR A 166 23.52 -10.50 8.26
C THR A 166 22.30 -10.08 7.42
N ASP A 167 22.40 -10.12 6.10
CA ASP A 167 21.25 -9.89 5.19
C ASP A 167 20.19 -10.96 5.31
N VAL A 168 20.63 -12.19 5.58
CA VAL A 168 19.77 -13.35 5.73
C VAL A 168 20.36 -14.25 6.80
N ASP A 169 19.54 -14.68 7.74
CA ASP A 169 19.95 -15.65 8.75
C ASP A 169 19.69 -17.09 8.31
N ARG A 170 20.01 -18.07 9.16
CA ARG A 170 19.82 -19.51 8.86
C ARG A 170 18.36 -19.93 8.75
N TYR A 171 17.42 -19.07 9.12
CA TYR A 171 15.97 -19.31 9.02
C TYR A 171 15.34 -18.53 7.86
N GLY A 172 16.14 -17.77 7.12
CA GLY A 172 15.69 -16.99 5.96
C GLY A 172 15.17 -15.59 6.31
N ASN A 173 15.33 -15.12 7.55
CA ASN A 173 14.88 -13.79 7.97
C ASN A 173 15.71 -12.69 7.30
N ARG A 174 15.05 -11.65 6.79
CA ARG A 174 15.66 -10.56 5.99
C ARG A 174 15.26 -9.17 6.49
N PHE A 175 15.08 -9.00 7.79
CA PHE A 175 14.73 -7.71 8.39
C PHE A 175 15.77 -6.65 8.04
N ASN A 176 15.29 -5.47 7.66
CA ASN A 176 16.12 -4.30 7.44
C ASN A 176 15.32 -3.02 7.74
N PRO A 177 15.57 -2.35 8.88
CA PRO A 177 14.80 -1.18 9.30
C PRO A 177 15.03 0.06 8.42
N ASN A 178 16.04 0.04 7.54
CA ASN A 178 16.22 1.08 6.53
C ASN A 178 15.18 0.99 5.41
N LYS A 179 14.38 -0.08 5.37
CA LYS A 179 13.41 -0.33 4.30
C LYS A 179 12.00 -0.12 4.82
N LEU A 180 11.30 0.85 4.23
CA LEU A 180 9.89 1.07 4.55
C LEU A 180 9.06 -0.01 3.86
N LEU A 181 8.19 -0.64 4.63
CA LEU A 181 7.34 -1.74 4.21
C LEU A 181 5.90 -1.24 4.14
N PHE A 182 5.22 -1.38 3.00
CA PHE A 182 3.78 -1.16 2.97
C PHE A 182 3.05 -2.34 3.61
N ASP A 183 1.84 -2.08 4.09
CA ASP A 183 1.03 -3.08 4.78
C ASP A 183 0.56 -4.20 3.82
N PRO A 184 0.84 -5.49 4.09
CA PRO A 184 0.29 -6.62 3.36
C PRO A 184 -1.25 -6.62 3.25
N TRP A 185 -1.93 -6.04 4.24
CA TRP A 185 -3.39 -5.92 4.35
C TRP A 185 -3.92 -4.53 3.96
N GLY A 186 -3.04 -3.65 3.50
CA GLY A 186 -3.41 -2.34 2.96
C GLY A 186 -4.33 -2.47 1.75
N LYS A 187 -5.40 -1.67 1.69
CA LYS A 187 -6.39 -1.71 0.60
C LYS A 187 -6.12 -0.71 -0.53
N ALA A 188 -5.10 0.13 -0.38
CA ALA A 188 -4.65 1.06 -1.40
C ALA A 188 -3.15 1.38 -1.20
N ILE A 189 -2.40 1.42 -2.30
CA ILE A 189 -0.97 1.72 -2.33
C ILE A 189 -0.76 2.98 -3.16
N HIS A 190 -0.15 4.02 -2.58
CA HIS A 190 -0.25 5.38 -3.15
C HIS A 190 0.33 5.54 -4.58
N ARG A 191 1.41 4.84 -4.90
CA ARG A 191 2.10 4.85 -6.21
C ARG A 191 3.11 3.70 -6.31
N ASP A 192 3.77 3.55 -7.47
CA ASP A 192 4.96 2.72 -7.68
C ASP A 192 6.17 3.09 -6.81
N HIS A 193 7.08 2.15 -6.55
CA HIS A 193 8.35 2.44 -5.89
C HIS A 193 9.22 3.41 -6.73
N ASP A 194 9.77 4.46 -6.12
CA ASP A 194 10.69 5.40 -6.78
C ASP A 194 12.13 4.86 -6.74
N TRP A 195 12.49 4.17 -7.82
CA TRP A 195 13.82 3.60 -8.02
C TRP A 195 14.95 4.63 -8.07
N PHE A 196 14.67 5.91 -8.33
CA PHE A 196 15.68 6.97 -8.31
C PHE A 196 15.96 7.48 -6.89
N ALA A 197 14.97 7.42 -6.00
CA ALA A 197 15.10 7.87 -4.61
C ALA A 197 15.71 6.83 -3.67
N GLY A 198 15.64 5.54 -4.02
CA GLY A 198 16.19 4.49 -3.17
C GLY A 198 16.05 3.12 -3.81
N SER A 199 16.99 2.23 -3.52
CA SER A 199 17.04 0.92 -4.13
C SER A 199 17.29 -0.19 -3.11
N THR A 200 17.62 -1.36 -3.66
CA THR A 200 17.71 -2.70 -3.10
C THR A 200 18.05 -2.81 -1.61
N ALA A 201 17.47 -3.82 -0.97
CA ALA A 201 17.42 -3.96 0.46
C ALA A 201 18.59 -4.71 1.11
N SER A 202 19.39 -5.44 0.33
CA SER A 202 20.52 -6.23 0.81
C SER A 202 21.80 -5.87 0.07
N GLY A 203 22.91 -6.53 0.41
CA GLY A 203 24.19 -6.30 -0.27
C GLY A 203 24.69 -4.86 -0.06
N PRO A 204 25.33 -4.25 -1.07
CA PRO A 204 25.84 -2.87 -0.96
C PRO A 204 24.77 -1.83 -0.61
N GLY A 205 23.50 -2.08 -0.94
CA GLY A 205 22.36 -1.18 -0.72
C GLY A 205 21.71 -1.27 0.67
N ARG A 206 22.17 -2.18 1.55
CA ARG A 206 21.57 -2.45 2.88
C ARG A 206 21.29 -1.20 3.72
N HIS A 207 22.20 -0.23 3.66
CA HIS A 207 22.20 0.97 4.50
C HIS A 207 21.39 2.10 3.87
N GLN A 208 20.97 2.00 2.61
CA GLN A 208 20.17 3.05 1.97
C GLN A 208 18.76 3.06 2.57
N SER A 209 18.32 4.21 3.09
CA SER A 209 16.92 4.36 3.48
C SER A 209 16.02 4.36 2.24
N THR A 210 14.95 3.56 2.23
CA THR A 210 13.92 3.62 1.19
C THR A 210 12.68 4.39 1.65
N TRP A 211 12.70 5.07 2.79
CA TRP A 211 11.49 5.65 3.36
C TRP A 211 10.76 6.64 2.45
N ARG A 212 11.51 7.50 1.74
CA ARG A 212 10.98 8.36 0.68
C ARG A 212 10.62 7.60 -0.60
N ALA A 213 11.47 6.66 -0.99
CA ALA A 213 11.36 5.92 -2.25
C ALA A 213 10.14 4.98 -2.28
N ALA A 214 9.91 4.30 -1.16
CA ALA A 214 8.93 3.26 -1.01
C ALA A 214 7.51 3.81 -1.14
N SER A 215 6.70 3.00 -1.82
CA SER A 215 5.26 3.08 -1.77
C SER A 215 4.78 3.00 -0.32
N LYS A 216 3.64 3.64 -0.06
CA LYS A 216 3.02 3.74 1.26
C LYS A 216 1.60 3.25 1.13
N THR A 217 1.13 2.54 2.16
CA THR A 217 -0.29 2.23 2.27
C THR A 217 -1.05 3.51 2.57
N VAL A 218 -2.22 3.65 1.96
CA VAL A 218 -3.14 4.76 2.23
C VAL A 218 -4.33 4.21 3.00
N VAL A 219 -4.70 4.87 4.10
CA VAL A 219 -5.91 4.57 4.85
C VAL A 219 -7.10 4.99 3.99
N VAL A 220 -7.87 4.00 3.52
CA VAL A 220 -9.05 4.21 2.67
C VAL A 220 -10.24 3.47 3.25
N GLU A 221 -11.43 3.92 2.90
CA GLU A 221 -12.69 3.28 3.22
C GLU A 221 -13.51 3.15 1.93
N MET A 222 -14.47 2.23 1.95
CA MET A 222 -15.37 1.99 0.84
C MET A 222 -16.71 2.68 1.14
N ASP A 223 -17.02 3.78 0.47
CA ASP A 223 -18.28 4.53 0.64
C ASP A 223 -19.24 4.31 -0.57
N TYR A 224 -18.92 3.36 -1.44
CA TYR A 224 -19.77 3.05 -2.58
C TYR A 224 -21.16 2.50 -2.16
N ALA A 225 -22.20 3.24 -2.50
CA ALA A 225 -23.59 2.81 -2.40
C ALA A 225 -23.98 1.95 -3.61
N TRP A 226 -24.16 0.65 -3.38
CA TRP A 226 -24.60 -0.31 -4.39
C TRP A 226 -26.02 -0.03 -4.90
N SER A 227 -26.28 -0.38 -6.16
CA SER A 227 -27.63 -0.37 -6.73
C SER A 227 -28.63 -1.23 -5.93
N ASP A 228 -29.92 -0.94 -6.08
CA ASP A 228 -30.99 -1.74 -5.46
C ASP A 228 -30.91 -3.21 -5.89
N GLN A 229 -30.62 -3.45 -7.17
CA GLN A 229 -30.43 -4.81 -7.72
C GLN A 229 -29.26 -5.53 -7.06
N GLU A 230 -28.10 -4.87 -6.93
CA GLU A 230 -26.95 -5.50 -6.28
C GLU A 230 -27.20 -5.73 -4.77
N ASN A 231 -27.95 -4.85 -4.10
CA ASN A 231 -28.36 -5.09 -2.72
C ASN A 231 -29.27 -6.31 -2.60
N GLU A 232 -30.21 -6.52 -3.53
CA GLU A 232 -31.03 -7.74 -3.60
C GLU A 232 -30.15 -8.99 -3.80
N TRP A 233 -29.19 -8.94 -4.72
CA TRP A 233 -28.25 -10.04 -4.97
C TRP A 233 -27.38 -10.35 -3.75
N ARG A 234 -26.85 -9.33 -3.07
CA ARG A 234 -26.08 -9.48 -1.84
C ARG A 234 -26.92 -10.10 -0.72
N ASN A 235 -28.19 -9.69 -0.58
CA ASN A 235 -29.11 -10.28 0.39
C ASN A 235 -29.42 -11.76 0.06
N ALA A 236 -29.61 -12.10 -1.21
CA ALA A 236 -29.82 -13.48 -1.64
C ALA A 236 -28.59 -14.37 -1.38
N ARG A 237 -27.37 -13.87 -1.63
CA ARG A 237 -26.12 -14.56 -1.28
C ARG A 237 -25.98 -14.78 0.21
N ALA A 238 -26.26 -13.76 1.03
CA ALA A 238 -26.20 -13.88 2.49
C ALA A 238 -27.16 -14.94 3.04
N ASN A 239 -28.31 -15.13 2.38
CA ASN A 239 -29.30 -16.15 2.73
C ASN A 239 -29.06 -17.51 2.04
N ASN A 240 -27.98 -17.64 1.27
CA ASN A 240 -27.64 -18.84 0.49
C ASN A 240 -28.77 -19.28 -0.47
N THR A 241 -29.48 -18.31 -1.06
CA THR A 241 -30.59 -18.53 -1.99
C THR A 241 -30.30 -18.03 -3.41
N LEU A 242 -29.10 -17.51 -3.68
CA LEU A 242 -28.69 -17.13 -5.02
C LEU A 242 -28.04 -18.34 -5.70
N GLU A 243 -28.58 -18.78 -6.84
CA GLU A 243 -28.05 -19.92 -7.60
C GLU A 243 -26.98 -19.53 -8.64
N GLY A 244 -26.83 -18.22 -8.96
CA GLY A 244 -25.91 -17.75 -10.00
C GLY A 244 -26.27 -18.32 -11.39
N HIS A 245 -25.38 -18.19 -12.37
CA HIS A 245 -25.48 -18.96 -13.61
C HIS A 245 -25.00 -20.41 -13.39
N ASP A 246 -25.64 -21.37 -14.05
CA ASP A 246 -25.12 -22.74 -14.09
C ASP A 246 -23.82 -22.79 -14.92
N TRP A 247 -22.92 -23.71 -14.60
CA TRP A 247 -21.68 -23.92 -15.37
C TRP A 247 -21.92 -24.13 -16.87
N THR A 248 -23.06 -24.70 -17.28
CA THR A 248 -23.39 -24.85 -18.70
C THR A 248 -23.90 -23.58 -19.38
N ASP A 249 -24.29 -22.59 -18.59
CA ASP A 249 -24.80 -21.29 -19.05
C ASP A 249 -23.70 -20.21 -19.05
N LEU A 250 -22.52 -20.52 -18.48
CA LEU A 250 -21.36 -19.63 -18.49
C LEU A 250 -20.70 -19.52 -19.86
N VAL A 251 -20.64 -18.30 -20.36
CA VAL A 251 -19.88 -17.87 -21.53
C VAL A 251 -18.88 -16.83 -21.03
N VAL A 252 -17.68 -17.30 -20.71
CA VAL A 252 -16.61 -16.48 -20.11
C VAL A 252 -15.88 -15.68 -21.18
N TYR A 253 -15.69 -14.38 -20.92
CA TYR A 253 -14.93 -13.46 -21.76
C TYR A 253 -13.72 -12.92 -21.00
N GLU A 254 -12.55 -13.51 -21.25
CA GLU A 254 -11.28 -13.08 -20.66
C GLU A 254 -10.84 -11.72 -21.24
N VAL A 255 -10.60 -10.75 -20.37
CA VAL A 255 -10.18 -9.39 -20.76
C VAL A 255 -9.09 -8.82 -19.87
N HIS A 256 -8.20 -8.07 -20.49
CA HIS A 256 -7.28 -7.20 -19.77
C HIS A 256 -7.98 -5.90 -19.35
N PRO A 257 -7.95 -5.50 -18.06
CA PRO A 257 -8.65 -4.31 -17.58
C PRO A 257 -8.36 -3.02 -18.38
N LYS A 258 -7.07 -2.73 -18.61
CA LYS A 258 -6.66 -1.65 -19.52
C LYS A 258 -6.99 -1.92 -20.99
N GLY A 259 -6.65 -3.09 -21.51
CA GLY A 259 -6.70 -3.36 -22.95
C GLY A 259 -8.10 -3.29 -23.56
N PHE A 260 -9.11 -3.74 -22.81
CA PHE A 260 -10.47 -3.88 -23.30
C PHE A 260 -11.04 -2.57 -23.87
N THR A 261 -10.74 -1.44 -23.23
CA THR A 261 -11.34 -0.14 -23.60
C THR A 261 -10.33 0.94 -23.96
N ARG A 262 -9.02 0.65 -23.99
CA ARG A 262 -7.98 1.68 -24.23
C ARG A 262 -8.07 2.34 -25.61
N ASN A 263 -8.52 1.62 -26.63
CA ASN A 263 -8.64 2.17 -27.99
C ASN A 263 -9.81 3.17 -28.05
N PRO A 264 -9.65 4.38 -28.63
CA PRO A 264 -10.76 5.33 -28.79
C PRO A 264 -12.00 4.78 -29.51
N ALA A 265 -11.85 3.74 -30.35
CA ALA A 265 -12.96 3.03 -30.98
C ALA A 265 -13.86 2.29 -29.98
N SER A 266 -13.42 2.10 -28.74
CA SER A 266 -14.28 1.62 -27.66
C SER A 266 -15.42 2.60 -27.39
N GLY A 267 -15.24 3.90 -27.61
CA GLY A 267 -16.28 4.91 -27.43
C GLY A 267 -16.68 5.15 -25.96
N VAL A 268 -15.87 4.68 -25.00
CA VAL A 268 -16.05 4.97 -23.57
C VAL A 268 -15.46 6.34 -23.21
N GLU A 269 -15.95 6.95 -22.14
CA GLU A 269 -15.43 8.20 -21.60
C GLU A 269 -14.06 7.99 -20.92
N TRP A 270 -13.88 6.86 -20.24
CA TRP A 270 -12.68 6.54 -19.45
C TRP A 270 -11.90 5.32 -19.99
N PRO A 271 -11.13 5.47 -21.09
CA PRO A 271 -10.53 4.35 -21.80
C PRO A 271 -9.39 3.67 -21.04
N GLY A 272 -9.54 2.36 -20.83
CA GLY A 272 -8.58 1.49 -20.16
C GLY A 272 -8.59 1.64 -18.64
N THR A 273 -9.80 1.74 -18.06
CA THR A 273 -10.05 1.88 -16.63
C THR A 273 -11.22 1.01 -16.18
N TRP A 274 -11.43 0.86 -14.87
CA TRP A 274 -12.61 0.24 -14.27
C TRP A 274 -13.90 0.92 -14.77
N ARG A 275 -13.92 2.26 -14.83
CA ARG A 275 -15.03 3.02 -15.44
C ARG A 275 -15.32 2.59 -16.87
N GLY A 276 -14.28 2.49 -17.69
CA GLY A 276 -14.44 2.08 -19.09
C GLY A 276 -15.03 0.68 -19.24
N ILE A 277 -14.66 -0.27 -18.38
CA ILE A 277 -15.24 -1.62 -18.40
C ILE A 277 -16.72 -1.57 -18.02
N GLY A 278 -17.10 -0.85 -16.96
CA GLY A 278 -18.51 -0.72 -16.56
C GLY A 278 -19.38 -0.07 -17.65
N GLU A 279 -18.86 0.94 -18.38
CA GLU A 279 -19.54 1.53 -19.54
C GLU A 279 -19.81 0.53 -20.69
N LYS A 280 -19.10 -0.60 -20.70
CA LYS A 280 -19.25 -1.68 -21.69
C LYS A 280 -20.18 -2.81 -21.26
N ALA A 281 -20.81 -2.74 -20.09
CA ALA A 281 -21.71 -3.79 -19.62
C ALA A 281 -22.85 -4.10 -20.62
N ALA A 282 -23.53 -3.07 -21.15
CA ALA A 282 -24.58 -3.25 -22.17
C ALA A 282 -24.07 -3.89 -23.48
N TYR A 283 -22.83 -3.58 -23.88
CA TYR A 283 -22.20 -4.20 -25.06
C TYR A 283 -21.89 -5.68 -24.82
N LEU A 284 -21.38 -6.04 -23.64
CA LEU A 284 -21.09 -7.43 -23.28
C LEU A 284 -22.37 -8.27 -23.20
N GLN A 285 -23.45 -7.67 -22.68
CA GLN A 285 -24.76 -8.29 -22.65
C GLN A 285 -25.31 -8.54 -24.06
N ASP A 286 -25.23 -7.55 -24.97
CA ASP A 286 -25.65 -7.70 -26.38
C ASP A 286 -24.81 -8.76 -27.13
N LEU A 287 -23.52 -8.87 -26.78
CA LEU A 287 -22.63 -9.91 -27.30
C LEU A 287 -23.03 -11.33 -26.83
N GLY A 288 -23.80 -11.44 -25.74
CA GLY A 288 -24.23 -12.71 -25.15
C GLY A 288 -23.24 -13.31 -24.16
N ILE A 289 -22.35 -12.49 -23.59
CA ILE A 289 -21.42 -12.90 -22.52
C ILE A 289 -22.17 -12.93 -21.20
N THR A 290 -21.93 -13.96 -20.38
CA THR A 290 -22.55 -14.11 -19.06
C THR A 290 -21.54 -13.96 -17.91
N ALA A 291 -20.23 -14.02 -18.20
CA ALA A 291 -19.19 -13.70 -17.24
C ALA A 291 -18.00 -13.01 -17.91
N VAL A 292 -17.40 -12.02 -17.24
CA VAL A 292 -16.08 -11.52 -17.59
C VAL A 292 -15.02 -12.10 -16.66
N GLU A 293 -13.90 -12.53 -17.23
CA GLU A 293 -12.72 -12.90 -16.46
C GLU A 293 -11.67 -11.81 -16.62
N LEU A 294 -11.40 -11.10 -15.53
CA LEU A 294 -10.40 -10.04 -15.51
C LEU A 294 -9.02 -10.66 -15.28
N LEU A 295 -8.08 -10.35 -16.17
CA LEU A 295 -6.65 -10.52 -15.87
C LEU A 295 -6.28 -9.81 -14.55
N PRO A 296 -5.14 -10.17 -13.91
CA PRO A 296 -4.79 -9.74 -12.56
C PRO A 296 -5.09 -8.27 -12.28
N ILE A 297 -5.87 -8.06 -11.23
CA ILE A 297 -6.37 -6.73 -10.83
C ILE A 297 -5.60 -6.13 -9.66
N HIS A 298 -4.70 -6.88 -9.04
CA HIS A 298 -4.00 -6.49 -7.82
C HIS A 298 -2.82 -5.56 -8.14
N GLU A 299 -2.50 -4.65 -7.22
CA GLU A 299 -1.32 -3.78 -7.31
C GLU A 299 -0.07 -4.57 -7.69
N LYS A 300 0.67 -4.06 -8.68
CA LYS A 300 1.89 -4.69 -9.21
C LYS A 300 3.01 -3.65 -9.33
N PRO A 301 4.29 -4.06 -9.40
CA PRO A 301 5.36 -3.10 -9.65
C PRO A 301 5.31 -2.61 -11.09
N LEU A 302 5.91 -1.44 -11.36
CA LEU A 302 6.07 -0.88 -12.70
C LEU A 302 6.62 -1.88 -13.74
N ASP A 303 7.56 -2.74 -13.36
CA ASP A 303 8.15 -3.78 -14.21
C ASP A 303 7.37 -5.11 -14.22
N GLY A 304 6.24 -5.20 -13.51
CA GLY A 304 5.32 -6.34 -13.47
C GLY A 304 4.57 -6.64 -14.78
N GLY A 305 5.03 -6.04 -15.88
CA GLY A 305 4.50 -6.27 -17.22
C GLY A 305 3.12 -5.68 -17.45
N TYR A 306 2.60 -5.95 -18.66
CA TYR A 306 1.26 -5.55 -19.06
C TYR A 306 0.21 -6.40 -18.32
N TRP A 307 0.30 -7.72 -18.43
CA TRP A 307 -0.66 -8.66 -17.86
C TRP A 307 -0.83 -8.62 -16.34
N GLY A 308 0.23 -8.27 -15.60
CA GLY A 308 0.12 -8.05 -14.16
C GLY A 308 0.19 -9.28 -13.25
N TYR A 309 0.65 -10.43 -13.74
CA TYR A 309 0.98 -11.60 -12.91
C TYR A 309 2.25 -11.36 -12.07
N ASN A 310 2.23 -10.35 -11.18
CA ASN A 310 3.35 -9.99 -10.32
C ASN A 310 2.91 -9.13 -9.11
N ASN A 311 2.04 -9.66 -8.25
CA ASN A 311 1.31 -8.86 -7.25
C ASN A 311 2.18 -8.38 -6.08
N LEU A 312 2.16 -7.08 -5.79
CA LEU A 312 2.74 -6.47 -4.60
C LEU A 312 1.80 -6.53 -3.38
N ASN A 313 0.49 -6.47 -3.60
CA ASN A 313 -0.50 -6.47 -2.52
C ASN A 313 -1.74 -7.28 -2.95
N PHE A 314 -2.33 -8.05 -2.03
CA PHE A 314 -3.45 -8.95 -2.32
C PHE A 314 -4.85 -8.36 -2.04
N PHE A 315 -4.92 -7.12 -1.55
CA PHE A 315 -6.16 -6.43 -1.16
C PHE A 315 -6.34 -5.09 -1.88
N ALA A 316 -5.28 -4.52 -2.42
CA ALA A 316 -5.30 -3.28 -3.18
C ALA A 316 -5.48 -3.57 -4.68
N PRO A 317 -6.56 -3.08 -5.33
CA PRO A 317 -6.66 -3.09 -6.78
C PRO A 317 -5.64 -2.14 -7.40
N GLU A 318 -5.12 -2.50 -8.56
CA GLU A 318 -4.14 -1.78 -9.36
C GLU A 318 -4.65 -0.37 -9.69
N HIS A 319 -4.03 0.63 -9.08
CA HIS A 319 -4.43 2.02 -9.20
C HIS A 319 -4.36 2.53 -10.64
N SER A 320 -3.49 1.98 -11.50
CA SER A 320 -3.36 2.46 -12.87
C SER A 320 -4.58 2.14 -13.73
N PHE A 321 -5.45 1.25 -13.27
CA PHE A 321 -6.75 0.96 -13.87
C PHE A 321 -7.89 1.85 -13.32
N SER A 322 -7.62 2.78 -12.40
CA SER A 322 -8.61 3.77 -11.97
C SER A 322 -8.55 5.04 -12.82
N ALA A 323 -9.72 5.49 -13.30
CA ALA A 323 -9.92 6.78 -13.93
C ALA A 323 -9.62 7.94 -12.96
N SER A 324 -10.05 7.84 -11.70
CA SER A 324 -9.77 8.87 -10.68
C SER A 324 -8.26 9.00 -10.43
N TYR A 325 -7.55 7.87 -10.29
CA TYR A 325 -6.10 7.89 -10.15
C TYR A 325 -5.41 8.49 -11.38
N GLN A 326 -5.80 8.09 -12.60
CA GLN A 326 -5.24 8.67 -13.83
C GLN A 326 -5.46 10.20 -13.93
N ALA A 327 -6.55 10.72 -13.36
CA ALA A 327 -6.88 12.14 -13.38
C ALA A 327 -6.20 12.94 -12.25
N THR A 328 -6.01 12.34 -11.07
CA THR A 328 -5.65 13.07 -9.84
C THR A 328 -4.34 12.62 -9.19
N GLY A 329 -3.87 11.41 -9.51
CA GLY A 329 -2.77 10.74 -8.83
C GLY A 329 -3.12 10.24 -7.43
N ARG A 330 -4.41 10.18 -7.07
CA ARG A 330 -4.89 9.76 -5.75
C ARG A 330 -5.56 8.39 -5.82
N VAL A 331 -5.39 7.59 -4.77
CA VAL A 331 -5.89 6.21 -4.70
C VAL A 331 -7.17 6.04 -3.88
N ASP A 332 -7.70 7.13 -3.33
CA ASP A 332 -8.85 7.11 -2.42
C ASP A 332 -10.09 6.47 -3.07
N ASP A 333 -10.32 6.72 -4.37
CA ASP A 333 -11.52 6.26 -5.08
C ASP A 333 -11.37 4.90 -5.79
N VAL A 334 -10.18 4.28 -5.75
CA VAL A 334 -9.89 3.07 -6.57
C VAL A 334 -10.84 1.93 -6.23
N LEU A 335 -11.11 1.72 -4.94
CA LEU A 335 -12.01 0.67 -4.46
C LEU A 335 -13.46 0.92 -4.89
N ASP A 336 -13.93 2.15 -4.76
CA ASP A 336 -15.30 2.54 -5.13
C ASP A 336 -15.48 2.51 -6.66
N GLU A 337 -14.44 2.83 -7.43
CA GLU A 337 -14.46 2.70 -8.89
C GLU A 337 -14.53 1.23 -9.34
N PHE A 338 -13.78 0.34 -8.69
CA PHE A 338 -13.86 -1.09 -8.94
C PHE A 338 -15.24 -1.64 -8.59
N ARG A 339 -15.81 -1.24 -7.44
CA ARG A 339 -17.17 -1.61 -7.04
C ARG A 339 -18.22 -1.11 -8.03
N TRP A 340 -18.10 0.13 -8.47
CA TRP A 340 -18.99 0.68 -9.50
C TRP A 340 -18.95 -0.16 -10.78
N MET A 341 -17.78 -0.58 -11.25
CA MET A 341 -17.66 -1.46 -12.42
C MET A 341 -18.38 -2.79 -12.20
N VAL A 342 -18.17 -3.44 -11.05
CA VAL A 342 -18.86 -4.69 -10.70
C VAL A 342 -20.37 -4.48 -10.68
N ASP A 343 -20.85 -3.39 -10.09
CA ASP A 343 -22.28 -3.04 -10.03
C ASP A 343 -22.87 -2.86 -11.44
N GLN A 344 -22.15 -2.20 -12.35
CA GLN A 344 -22.59 -2.07 -13.74
C GLN A 344 -22.70 -3.44 -14.43
N LEU A 345 -21.73 -4.32 -14.24
CA LEU A 345 -21.75 -5.65 -14.86
C LEU A 345 -22.88 -6.52 -14.31
N HIS A 346 -23.07 -6.54 -12.99
CA HIS A 346 -24.14 -7.27 -12.32
C HIS A 346 -25.53 -6.76 -12.72
N GLN A 347 -25.71 -5.44 -12.90
CA GLN A 347 -26.96 -4.89 -13.41
C GLN A 347 -27.32 -5.41 -14.83
N HIS A 348 -26.33 -5.88 -15.57
CA HIS A 348 -26.48 -6.50 -16.88
C HIS A 348 -26.43 -8.04 -16.86
N ASP A 349 -26.55 -8.65 -15.68
CA ASP A 349 -26.48 -10.11 -15.49
C ASP A 349 -25.16 -10.71 -15.99
N ILE A 350 -24.05 -10.03 -15.70
CA ILE A 350 -22.70 -10.47 -16.05
C ILE A 350 -21.90 -10.72 -14.78
N GLU A 351 -21.49 -11.96 -14.54
CA GLU A 351 -20.62 -12.32 -13.42
C GLU A 351 -19.20 -11.77 -13.60
N VAL A 352 -18.53 -11.51 -12.48
CA VAL A 352 -17.13 -11.02 -12.47
C VAL A 352 -16.22 -12.07 -11.84
N ILE A 353 -15.35 -12.65 -12.65
CA ILE A 353 -14.30 -13.57 -12.25
C ILE A 353 -12.98 -12.79 -12.24
N ILE A 354 -12.16 -13.01 -11.22
CA ILE A 354 -10.87 -12.34 -11.05
C ILE A 354 -9.77 -13.39 -11.14
N ASP A 355 -8.81 -13.19 -12.03
CA ASP A 355 -7.58 -13.97 -12.06
C ASP A 355 -6.69 -13.60 -10.86
N VAL A 356 -6.45 -14.59 -9.98
CA VAL A 356 -5.75 -14.40 -8.70
C VAL A 356 -4.39 -15.09 -8.70
N VAL A 357 -3.38 -14.33 -8.26
CA VAL A 357 -1.98 -14.78 -8.25
C VAL A 357 -1.48 -14.85 -6.82
N TYR A 358 -1.81 -15.94 -6.13
CA TYR A 358 -1.33 -16.19 -4.76
C TYR A 358 -0.11 -17.11 -4.70
N ASN A 359 0.43 -17.52 -5.85
CA ASN A 359 1.55 -18.46 -5.91
C ASN A 359 2.95 -17.79 -5.89
N HIS A 360 3.02 -16.47 -6.11
CA HIS A 360 4.25 -15.68 -6.01
C HIS A 360 3.94 -14.19 -5.71
N THR A 361 4.98 -13.37 -5.54
CA THR A 361 4.89 -11.93 -5.22
C THR A 361 5.74 -11.07 -6.16
N GLY A 362 5.35 -9.81 -6.28
CA GLY A 362 6.05 -8.69 -6.92
C GLY A 362 7.40 -8.35 -6.32
N GLU A 363 7.74 -8.91 -5.14
CA GLU A 363 9.06 -8.75 -4.53
C GLU A 363 10.14 -9.59 -5.25
N GLY A 364 9.74 -10.41 -6.23
CA GLY A 364 10.62 -11.17 -7.10
C GLY A 364 11.46 -12.21 -6.36
N GLY A 365 12.53 -12.67 -7.00
CA GLY A 365 13.55 -13.51 -6.38
C GLY A 365 14.74 -12.72 -5.85
N LEU A 366 15.84 -13.43 -5.65
CA LEU A 366 17.13 -12.82 -5.40
C LEU A 366 17.70 -12.32 -6.73
N TRP A 367 18.13 -11.05 -6.77
CA TRP A 367 18.86 -10.47 -7.87
C TRP A 367 20.25 -11.08 -7.89
N ARG A 368 20.37 -12.22 -8.58
CA ARG A 368 21.63 -12.84 -8.95
C ARG A 368 22.36 -11.86 -9.88
N GLU A 369 23.60 -11.49 -9.58
CA GLU A 369 24.48 -11.02 -10.67
C GLU A 369 24.40 -12.10 -11.76
N ARG A 370 23.94 -11.75 -12.97
CA ARG A 370 23.63 -12.67 -14.07
C ARG A 370 24.64 -13.83 -14.18
N LEU A 371 24.37 -14.95 -13.50
CA LEU A 371 25.04 -16.21 -13.77
C LEU A 371 24.32 -16.80 -14.98
N TYR A 372 25.03 -16.87 -16.10
CA TYR A 372 24.56 -17.64 -17.24
C TYR A 372 24.51 -19.11 -16.82
N PHE A 373 23.31 -19.66 -16.68
CA PHE A 373 23.14 -21.09 -16.53
C PHE A 373 23.02 -21.71 -17.92
N GLU A 374 23.93 -22.63 -18.25
CA GLU A 374 23.82 -23.40 -19.50
C GLU A 374 22.72 -24.48 -19.40
N ASN A 375 22.35 -24.93 -18.19
CA ASN A 375 21.29 -25.91 -17.94
C ASN A 375 20.53 -25.64 -16.62
N TRP A 376 19.22 -25.88 -16.63
CA TRP A 376 18.28 -25.60 -15.51
C TRP A 376 18.59 -26.39 -14.22
N ASP A 377 19.11 -27.61 -14.34
CA ASP A 377 19.38 -28.47 -13.18
C ASP A 377 20.47 -27.92 -12.24
N GLN A 378 21.35 -27.03 -12.75
CA GLN A 378 22.44 -26.43 -11.95
C GLN A 378 21.99 -25.21 -11.14
N ALA A 379 20.80 -24.65 -11.40
CA ALA A 379 20.29 -23.45 -10.71
C ALA A 379 19.89 -23.71 -9.25
N TYR A 380 19.67 -24.98 -8.89
CA TYR A 380 19.23 -25.43 -7.56
C TYR A 380 20.39 -25.81 -6.62
N GLU A 381 21.61 -26.00 -7.14
CA GLU A 381 22.75 -26.46 -6.34
C GLU A 381 23.57 -25.33 -5.70
N VAL A 382 23.33 -24.07 -6.09
CA VAL A 382 24.16 -22.93 -5.65
C VAL A 382 23.49 -22.18 -4.50
N ASN A 383 24.06 -22.42 -3.33
CA ASN A 383 23.68 -21.94 -2.01
C ASN A 383 23.77 -20.40 -1.89
N PHE A 384 22.86 -19.82 -1.10
CA PHE A 384 22.70 -18.41 -0.73
C PHE A 384 24.03 -17.63 -0.59
N ASP A 385 24.35 -16.76 -1.55
CA ASP A 385 25.41 -15.76 -1.37
C ASP A 385 24.84 -14.60 -0.54
N PRO A 386 25.44 -14.22 0.61
CA PRO A 386 25.05 -13.03 1.37
C PRO A 386 25.19 -11.71 0.58
N LYS A 387 25.75 -11.71 -0.63
CA LYS A 387 25.75 -10.57 -1.56
C LYS A 387 24.50 -10.52 -2.46
N GLU A 388 23.66 -11.55 -2.45
CA GLU A 388 22.47 -11.58 -3.28
C GLU A 388 21.51 -10.47 -2.87
N THR A 389 21.21 -9.65 -3.87
CA THR A 389 20.46 -8.42 -3.68
C THR A 389 18.98 -8.75 -3.72
N ALA A 390 18.14 -8.21 -2.84
CA ALA A 390 16.70 -8.46 -2.79
C ALA A 390 15.93 -7.14 -2.67
N GLY A 391 14.70 -7.09 -3.18
CA GLY A 391 13.74 -6.05 -2.81
C GLY A 391 13.11 -6.35 -1.45
N LEU A 392 12.78 -5.33 -0.67
CA LEU A 392 11.91 -5.44 0.50
C LEU A 392 10.86 -4.35 0.37
N TYR A 393 9.62 -4.76 0.15
CA TYR A 393 8.48 -3.88 -0.03
C TYR A 393 7.39 -4.14 1.01
N SER A 394 7.21 -5.40 1.42
CA SER A 394 6.19 -5.79 2.40
C SER A 394 6.51 -7.15 3.04
N TYR A 395 6.15 -8.26 2.37
CA TYR A 395 6.13 -9.60 2.95
C TYR A 395 7.51 -10.07 3.44
N ARG A 396 8.54 -10.00 2.58
CA ARG A 396 9.90 -10.47 2.91
C ARG A 396 10.53 -9.67 4.05
N GLY A 397 10.08 -8.41 4.25
CA GLY A 397 10.54 -7.55 5.33
C GLY A 397 9.83 -7.79 6.65
N LEU A 398 8.68 -8.47 6.64
CA LEU A 398 7.87 -8.75 7.82
C LEU A 398 7.92 -10.21 8.28
N ASP A 399 8.02 -11.20 7.39
CA ASP A 399 8.35 -12.61 7.74
C ASP A 399 8.33 -13.64 6.58
N ASN A 400 8.39 -13.21 5.32
CA ASN A 400 8.40 -14.15 4.20
C ASN A 400 9.81 -14.63 3.85
N ALA A 401 10.26 -15.69 4.53
CA ALA A 401 11.59 -16.27 4.36
C ALA A 401 11.84 -16.98 3.01
N ALA A 402 10.80 -17.55 2.36
CA ALA A 402 11.02 -18.45 1.23
C ALA A 402 9.87 -18.65 0.22
N TRP A 403 8.64 -18.17 0.44
CA TRP A 403 7.48 -18.86 -0.14
C TRP A 403 6.92 -18.29 -1.45
N TYR A 404 7.37 -17.13 -1.95
CA TYR A 404 6.72 -16.46 -3.08
C TYR A 404 7.65 -15.82 -4.12
N ALA A 405 8.86 -16.34 -4.32
CA ALA A 405 9.70 -15.91 -5.42
C ALA A 405 9.34 -16.72 -6.68
N LEU A 406 8.99 -16.05 -7.78
CA LEU A 406 9.10 -16.68 -9.10
C LEU A 406 10.54 -17.19 -9.26
N PRO A 407 10.77 -18.46 -9.64
CA PRO A 407 12.10 -18.85 -10.11
C PRO A 407 12.48 -17.91 -11.27
N PRO A 408 13.70 -17.31 -11.24
CA PRO A 408 14.13 -16.34 -12.24
C PRO A 408 14.25 -16.92 -13.66
#